data_AF-A0A7W2D755-F1
#
_entry.id   AF-A0A7W2D755-F1
#
_cell.length_a   1.000
_cell.length_b   1.000
_cell.length_c   1.000
_cell.angle_alpha   90.00
_cell.angle_beta   90.00
_cell.angle_gamma   90.00
#
_symmetry.space_group_name_H-M   'P 1'
#
loop_
_entity.id
_entity.type
_entity.pdbx_description
1 polymer ?
#
loop_
_entity_poly.entity_id
_entity_poly.type
_entity_poly.pdbx_seq_one_letter_code
_entity_poly.pdbx_strand_id
1 'polypeptide(L)'
;MPRMLDVSDDVRAEIGDEEANRLLAGENTPGGYDCTSCRTPGNSEQERTSTVLFVGDETAVLAFAHATCLPSQVVQVSEEQLQGAVRSMATGDELLGPRSASEPAVLGVTSGLVLIEGELHPALVVEPTGPIARPGATGGGDDFLPLLIEQGFMPVSEVNTMPHVQHGWSVLLAMGQLHAVLQPGAGGGSPVAWWQAHQPLQVTDGWRTAANKLQQVLVFAAPVGTIGRQPREDLLREALDRAAAAGRLVAAAMPLAGT
;
A
#
# COMPACT_ATOMS: atom_id res chain seq x y z
N MET A 1 -14.28 14.54 -26.80
CA MET A 1 -13.76 13.18 -27.11
C MET A 1 -14.43 12.22 -26.15
N PRO A 2 -14.77 10.97 -26.53
CA PRO A 2 -15.37 10.02 -25.60
C PRO A 2 -14.40 9.72 -24.46
N ARG A 3 -14.85 9.83 -23.21
CA ARG A 3 -14.03 9.55 -22.02
C ARG A 3 -13.84 8.05 -21.84
N MET A 4 -12.71 7.66 -21.26
CA MET A 4 -12.33 6.26 -21.10
C MET A 4 -12.75 5.71 -19.73
N LEU A 5 -14.04 5.90 -19.41
CA LEU A 5 -14.60 5.50 -18.12
C LEU A 5 -15.16 4.07 -18.16
N ASP A 6 -14.85 3.32 -17.11
CA ASP A 6 -15.42 2.02 -16.83
C ASP A 6 -16.45 2.12 -15.69
N VAL A 7 -17.68 1.73 -16.01
CA VAL A 7 -18.82 1.67 -15.09
C VAL A 7 -19.37 0.25 -15.14
N SER A 8 -19.12 -0.51 -14.10
CA SER A 8 -19.58 -1.88 -13.94
C SER A 8 -21.08 -1.95 -13.72
N ASP A 9 -21.67 -3.11 -14.01
CA ASP A 9 -23.11 -3.35 -13.84
C ASP A 9 -23.57 -3.13 -12.40
N ASP A 10 -22.74 -3.48 -11.41
CA ASP A 10 -23.03 -3.25 -9.99
C ASP A 10 -23.10 -1.75 -9.65
N VAL A 11 -22.15 -0.96 -10.14
CA VAL A 11 -22.14 0.50 -9.94
C VAL A 11 -23.35 1.13 -10.65
N ARG A 12 -23.64 0.68 -11.87
CA ARG A 12 -24.80 1.11 -12.67
C ARG A 12 -26.13 0.78 -11.98
N ALA A 13 -26.24 -0.40 -11.37
CA ALA A 13 -27.43 -0.81 -10.63
C ALA A 13 -27.69 0.09 -9.42
N GLU A 14 -26.63 0.54 -8.74
CA GLU A 14 -26.73 1.36 -7.54
C GLU A 14 -27.03 2.84 -7.84
N ILE A 15 -26.34 3.44 -8.83
CA ILE A 15 -26.55 4.86 -9.18
C ILE A 15 -27.71 5.08 -10.16
N GLY A 16 -28.20 4.01 -10.80
CA GLY A 16 -29.23 4.03 -11.82
C GLY A 16 -28.70 4.33 -13.23
N ASP A 17 -29.41 3.79 -14.24
CA ASP A 17 -29.02 3.87 -15.66
C ASP A 17 -28.89 5.31 -16.20
N GLU A 18 -29.77 6.20 -15.74
CA GLU A 18 -29.76 7.59 -16.18
C GLU A 18 -28.50 8.32 -15.70
N GLU A 19 -28.08 8.12 -14.45
CA GLU A 19 -26.86 8.70 -13.89
C GLU A 19 -25.61 8.06 -14.49
N ALA A 20 -25.60 6.74 -14.66
CA ALA A 20 -24.51 6.04 -15.34
C ALA A 20 -24.30 6.56 -16.77
N ASN A 21 -25.39 6.83 -17.51
CA ASN A 21 -25.32 7.40 -18.85
C ASN A 21 -24.82 8.85 -18.85
N ARG A 22 -25.19 9.67 -17.85
CA ARG A 22 -24.63 11.03 -17.67
C ARG A 22 -23.13 11.01 -17.38
N LEU A 23 -22.66 10.07 -16.56
CA LEU A 23 -21.22 9.89 -16.28
C LEU A 23 -20.44 9.51 -17.53
N LEU A 24 -20.97 8.57 -18.32
CA LEU A 24 -20.37 8.15 -19.59
C LEU A 24 -20.41 9.25 -20.66
N ALA A 25 -21.44 10.10 -20.65
CA ALA A 25 -21.56 11.28 -21.51
C ALA A 25 -20.63 12.42 -21.09
N GLY A 26 -20.10 12.37 -19.86
CA GLY A 26 -19.14 13.34 -19.35
C GLY A 26 -19.74 14.53 -18.60
N GLU A 27 -21.02 14.47 -18.24
CA GLU A 27 -21.72 15.58 -17.58
C GLU A 27 -21.34 15.71 -16.10
N ASN A 28 -21.09 14.59 -15.42
CA ASN A 28 -20.76 14.53 -13.99
C ASN A 28 -19.37 13.91 -13.71
N THR A 29 -18.51 13.76 -14.72
CA THR A 29 -17.14 13.27 -14.51
C THR A 29 -16.14 14.42 -14.37
N PRO A 30 -15.29 14.41 -13.32
CA PRO A 30 -14.14 15.29 -13.25
C PRO A 30 -13.19 15.02 -14.42
N GLY A 31 -12.69 16.08 -15.06
CA GLY A 31 -11.60 15.96 -16.03
C GLY A 31 -10.34 15.39 -15.37
N GLY A 32 -9.88 16.04 -14.30
CA GLY A 32 -8.83 15.52 -13.41
C GLY A 32 -9.41 14.94 -12.11
N TYR A 33 -8.81 13.88 -11.59
CA TYR A 33 -9.19 13.24 -10.33
C TYR A 33 -7.94 12.76 -9.58
N ASP A 34 -8.02 12.61 -8.26
CA ASP A 34 -7.02 11.85 -7.51
C ASP A 34 -7.47 10.40 -7.39
N CYS A 35 -6.62 9.47 -7.85
CA CYS A 35 -6.94 8.05 -7.79
C CYS A 35 -7.21 7.61 -6.35
N THR A 36 -8.40 7.08 -6.05
CA THR A 36 -8.78 6.68 -4.68
C THR A 36 -7.84 5.62 -4.08
N SER A 37 -7.22 4.80 -4.93
CA SER A 37 -6.26 3.77 -4.53
C SER A 37 -4.85 4.32 -4.28
N CYS A 38 -4.26 4.99 -5.28
CA CYS A 38 -2.83 5.36 -5.24
C CYS A 38 -2.57 6.87 -5.02
N ARG A 39 -3.64 7.67 -4.91
CA ARG A 39 -3.66 9.13 -4.72
C ARG A 39 -2.84 9.93 -5.73
N THR A 40 -2.45 9.31 -6.84
CA THR A 40 -1.80 10.01 -7.96
C THR A 40 -2.89 10.69 -8.80
N PRO A 41 -2.65 11.92 -9.31
CA PRO A 41 -3.55 12.58 -10.23
C PRO A 41 -3.73 11.75 -11.50
N GLY A 42 -4.98 11.60 -11.92
CA GLY A 42 -5.37 10.98 -13.18
C GLY A 42 -6.29 11.89 -13.99
N ASN A 43 -6.49 11.54 -15.26
CA ASN A 43 -7.34 12.30 -16.18
C ASN A 43 -8.21 11.38 -17.05
N SER A 44 -9.52 11.43 -16.82
CA SER A 44 -10.50 10.55 -17.47
C SER A 44 -10.68 10.78 -18.98
N GLU A 45 -10.13 11.88 -19.49
CA GLU A 45 -10.07 12.19 -20.92
C GLU A 45 -8.82 11.63 -21.60
N GLN A 46 -7.79 11.26 -20.83
CA GLN A 46 -6.48 10.83 -21.34
C GLN A 46 -6.19 9.34 -21.06
N GLU A 47 -6.78 8.77 -20.02
CA GLU A 47 -6.50 7.40 -19.59
C GLU A 47 -7.74 6.63 -19.14
N ARG A 48 -7.62 5.29 -19.06
CA ARG A 48 -8.70 4.44 -18.56
C ARG A 48 -8.91 4.64 -17.06
N THR A 49 -10.13 5.01 -16.70
CA THR A 49 -10.54 5.32 -15.34
C THR A 49 -11.70 4.42 -14.93
N SER A 50 -11.58 3.78 -13.78
CA SER A 50 -12.65 2.98 -13.17
C SER A 50 -13.44 3.81 -12.17
N THR A 51 -14.75 3.60 -12.15
CA THR A 51 -15.66 4.19 -11.16
C THR A 51 -15.76 3.30 -9.92
N VAL A 52 -15.58 3.88 -8.74
CA VAL A 52 -15.67 3.15 -7.47
C VAL A 52 -16.74 3.83 -6.64
N LEU A 53 -17.79 3.09 -6.29
CA LEU A 53 -18.89 3.60 -5.48
C LEU A 53 -18.74 3.09 -4.05
N PHE A 54 -18.52 3.99 -3.11
CA PHE A 54 -18.52 3.66 -1.69
C PHE A 54 -19.93 3.82 -1.15
N VAL A 55 -20.52 2.75 -0.63
CA VAL A 55 -21.88 2.72 -0.10
C VAL A 55 -21.83 2.43 1.39
N GLY A 56 -22.53 3.25 2.16
CA GLY A 56 -22.76 3.10 3.59
C GLY A 56 -24.26 2.98 3.85
N ASP A 57 -24.63 3.01 5.13
CA ASP A 57 -26.02 2.78 5.53
C ASP A 57 -26.95 3.91 5.06
N GLU A 58 -26.46 5.15 4.98
CA GLU A 58 -27.26 6.32 4.58
C GLU A 58 -26.69 7.08 3.38
N THR A 59 -25.38 6.93 3.10
CA THR A 59 -24.68 7.72 2.08
C THR A 59 -23.96 6.88 1.04
N ALA A 60 -23.88 7.40 -0.19
CA ALA A 60 -23.07 6.82 -1.25
C ALA A 60 -22.18 7.90 -1.89
N VAL A 61 -20.91 7.57 -2.13
CA VAL A 61 -19.92 8.48 -2.72
C VAL A 61 -19.28 7.84 -3.92
N LEU A 62 -19.36 8.52 -5.05
CA LEU A 62 -18.70 8.14 -6.28
C LEU A 62 -17.27 8.71 -6.32
N ALA A 63 -16.30 7.83 -6.54
CA ALA A 63 -14.89 8.16 -6.68
C ALA A 63 -14.31 7.51 -7.94
N PHE A 64 -13.07 7.90 -8.27
CA PHE A 64 -12.37 7.48 -9.49
C PHE A 64 -11.02 6.85 -9.16
N ALA A 65 -10.64 5.85 -9.94
CA ALA A 65 -9.34 5.20 -9.87
C ALA A 65 -8.77 4.98 -11.28
N HIS A 66 -7.46 4.87 -11.42
CA HIS A 66 -6.91 4.27 -12.65
C HIS A 66 -7.46 2.85 -12.79
N ALA A 67 -7.81 2.44 -14.02
CA ALA A 67 -8.33 1.10 -14.27
C ALA A 67 -7.33 -0.02 -13.90
N THR A 68 -6.04 0.31 -13.79
CA THR A 68 -4.99 -0.61 -13.32
C THR A 68 -4.85 -0.66 -11.79
N CYS A 69 -5.38 0.33 -11.07
CA CYS A 69 -5.31 0.39 -9.61
C CYS A 69 -6.50 -0.31 -8.94
N LEU A 70 -7.72 -0.07 -9.43
CA LEU A 70 -8.94 -0.71 -8.96
C LEU A 70 -9.87 -0.95 -10.15
N PRO A 71 -10.58 -2.09 -10.20
CA PRO A 71 -11.66 -2.28 -11.14
C PRO A 71 -12.87 -1.41 -10.76
N SER A 72 -13.79 -1.23 -11.70
CA SER A 72 -15.07 -0.60 -11.38
C SER A 72 -15.87 -1.49 -10.43
N GLN A 73 -16.27 -0.98 -9.26
CA GLN A 73 -16.94 -1.79 -8.23
C GLN A 73 -17.69 -0.96 -7.19
N VAL A 74 -18.57 -1.62 -6.45
CA VAL A 74 -19.23 -1.11 -5.25
C VAL A 74 -18.48 -1.62 -4.01
N VAL A 75 -18.14 -0.73 -3.09
CA VAL A 75 -17.45 -1.04 -1.84
C VAL A 75 -18.34 -0.64 -0.66
N GLN A 76 -18.69 -1.62 0.16
CA GLN A 76 -19.44 -1.38 1.40
C GLN A 76 -18.48 -0.89 2.49
N VAL A 77 -18.76 0.29 3.07
CA VAL A 77 -17.95 0.88 4.14
C VAL A 77 -18.86 1.40 5.25
N SER A 78 -18.34 1.53 6.47
CA SER A 78 -19.18 2.06 7.56
C SER A 78 -19.50 3.54 7.33
N GLU A 79 -20.66 3.98 7.82
CA GLU A 79 -21.11 5.38 7.69
C GLU A 79 -20.08 6.38 8.27
N GLU A 80 -19.39 6.01 9.35
CA GLU A 80 -18.29 6.82 9.92
C GLU A 80 -17.10 6.99 8.95
N GLN A 81 -16.76 5.96 8.17
CA GLN A 81 -15.68 6.02 7.17
C GLN A 81 -16.08 6.88 5.97
N LEU A 82 -17.34 6.78 5.55
CA LEU A 82 -17.90 7.54 4.43
C LEU A 82 -17.96 9.03 4.74
N GLN A 83 -18.43 9.42 5.93
CA GLN A 83 -18.50 10.82 6.32
C GLN A 83 -17.13 11.50 6.41
N GLY A 84 -16.08 10.76 6.76
CA GLY A 84 -14.69 11.24 6.73
C GLY A 84 -14.21 11.54 5.30
N ALA A 85 -14.55 10.68 4.35
CA ALA A 85 -14.25 10.87 2.93
C ALA A 85 -15.04 12.04 2.31
N VAL A 86 -16.34 12.15 2.60
CA VAL A 86 -17.21 13.25 2.11
C VAL A 86 -16.72 14.62 2.57
N ARG A 87 -16.33 14.75 3.85
CA ARG A 87 -15.78 16.02 4.38
C ARG A 87 -14.47 16.41 3.71
N SER A 88 -13.65 15.43 3.33
CA SER A 88 -12.38 15.67 2.65
C SER A 88 -12.55 16.07 1.18
N MET A 89 -13.70 15.74 0.56
CA MET A 89 -14.00 16.09 -0.84
C MET A 89 -14.81 17.38 -1.00
N ALA A 90 -15.60 17.78 0.01
CA ALA A 90 -16.46 18.97 -0.04
C ALA A 90 -15.71 20.30 0.11
N THR A 91 -14.54 20.31 0.75
CA THR A 91 -13.65 21.48 0.85
C THR A 91 -12.49 21.30 -0.11
N GLY A 92 -12.65 21.81 -1.33
CA GLY A 92 -11.57 21.90 -2.32
C GLY A 92 -10.51 22.92 -1.91
N ASP A 93 -9.75 22.61 -0.85
CA ASP A 93 -8.61 23.42 -0.39
C ASP A 93 -7.43 22.50 -0.03
N GLU A 94 -6.25 22.88 -0.52
CA GLU A 94 -4.99 22.19 -0.27
C GLU A 94 -4.65 22.13 1.23
N LEU A 95 -4.20 20.95 1.67
CA LEU A 95 -3.28 20.64 2.77
C LEU A 95 -3.29 21.49 4.06
N LEU A 96 -3.39 20.76 5.19
CA LEU A 96 -2.98 21.07 6.57
C LEU A 96 -4.13 21.29 7.58
N GLY A 97 -4.84 20.21 7.92
CA GLY A 97 -5.65 20.09 9.14
C GLY A 97 -5.49 18.70 9.77
N PRO A 98 -5.50 18.56 11.11
CA PRO A 98 -5.08 17.33 11.78
C PRO A 98 -6.06 16.19 11.48
N ARG A 99 -5.57 15.16 10.78
CA ARG A 99 -6.31 13.92 10.54
C ARG A 99 -6.60 13.25 11.89
N SER A 100 -7.87 12.99 12.17
CA SER A 100 -8.30 12.26 13.36
C SER A 100 -7.63 10.88 13.40
N ALA A 101 -7.02 10.58 14.55
CA ALA A 101 -6.25 9.38 14.82
C ALA A 101 -7.14 8.12 14.87
N SER A 102 -7.46 7.49 13.73
CA SER A 102 -7.92 6.08 13.66
C SER A 102 -8.11 5.52 12.25
N GLU A 103 -7.42 6.01 11.22
CA GLU A 103 -7.38 5.29 9.93
C GLU A 103 -6.24 4.26 9.94
N PRO A 104 -6.48 3.01 9.49
CA PRO A 104 -5.41 2.02 9.37
C PRO A 104 -4.37 2.52 8.36
N ALA A 105 -3.12 2.54 8.81
CA ALA A 105 -1.99 2.95 7.99
C ALA A 105 -1.86 2.09 6.73
N VAL A 106 -1.88 2.73 5.56
CA VAL A 106 -1.65 2.03 4.29
C VAL A 106 -0.15 1.94 4.04
N LEU A 107 0.35 0.70 3.97
CA LEU A 107 1.76 0.39 3.68
C LEU A 107 1.92 -0.01 2.20
N GLY A 108 2.84 0.67 1.51
CA GLY A 108 3.33 0.27 0.20
C GLY A 108 4.41 -0.80 0.35
N VAL A 109 4.36 -1.83 -0.50
CA VAL A 109 5.36 -2.90 -0.55
C VAL A 109 5.93 -3.01 -1.96
N THR A 110 7.25 -2.95 -2.06
CA THR A 110 8.01 -3.19 -3.30
C THR A 110 8.82 -4.46 -3.14
N SER A 111 8.75 -5.37 -4.11
CA SER A 111 9.61 -6.57 -4.13
C SER A 111 10.84 -6.34 -5.01
N GLY A 112 11.99 -6.88 -4.60
CA GLY A 112 13.24 -6.78 -5.35
C GLY A 112 14.29 -7.75 -4.80
N LEU A 113 15.41 -7.85 -5.49
CA LEU A 113 16.56 -8.65 -5.05
C LEU A 113 17.65 -7.76 -4.43
N VAL A 114 18.28 -8.24 -3.36
CA VAL A 114 19.43 -7.58 -2.74
C VAL A 114 20.61 -8.54 -2.73
N LEU A 115 21.77 -8.06 -3.15
CA LEU A 115 23.01 -8.82 -3.11
C LEU A 115 23.68 -8.66 -1.74
N ILE A 116 23.86 -9.77 -1.01
CA ILE A 116 24.59 -9.84 0.26
C ILE A 116 25.65 -10.93 0.10
N GLU A 117 26.92 -10.60 0.36
CA GLU A 117 28.04 -11.56 0.28
C GLU A 117 28.14 -12.35 -1.05
N GLY A 118 27.63 -11.78 -2.15
CA GLY A 118 27.61 -12.42 -3.47
C GLY A 118 26.42 -13.35 -3.73
N GLU A 119 25.51 -13.49 -2.77
CA GLU A 119 24.25 -14.23 -2.93
C GLU A 119 23.06 -13.26 -3.08
N LEU A 120 22.13 -13.59 -3.98
CA LEU A 120 20.90 -12.83 -4.18
C LEU A 120 19.86 -13.25 -3.16
N HIS A 121 19.42 -12.30 -2.35
CA HIS A 121 18.36 -12.47 -1.36
C HIS A 121 17.07 -11.81 -1.84
N PRO A 122 15.92 -12.47 -1.67
CA PRO A 122 14.63 -11.85 -1.91
C PRO A 122 14.36 -10.80 -0.84
N ALA A 123 14.00 -9.60 -1.25
CA ALA A 123 13.71 -8.49 -0.37
C ALA A 123 12.32 -7.92 -0.62
N LEU A 124 11.70 -7.43 0.45
CA LEU A 124 10.55 -6.54 0.45
C LEU A 124 10.97 -5.21 1.06
N VAL A 125 10.59 -4.11 0.41
CA VAL A 125 10.77 -2.76 0.91
C VAL A 125 9.40 -2.19 1.25
N VAL A 126 9.23 -1.83 2.52
CA VAL A 126 7.98 -1.35 3.07
C VAL A 126 8.10 0.13 3.40
N GLU A 127 7.19 0.92 2.83
CA GLU A 127 7.13 2.36 3.07
C GLU A 127 5.65 2.76 3.28
N PRO A 128 5.33 3.47 4.37
CA PRO A 128 3.97 3.93 4.58
C PRO A 128 3.63 5.02 3.57
N THR A 129 2.35 5.11 3.19
CA THR A 129 1.86 6.14 2.24
C THR A 129 1.69 7.52 2.89
N GLY A 130 1.82 7.60 4.22
CA GLY A 130 1.79 8.82 5.01
C GLY A 130 2.52 8.61 6.34
N PRO A 131 2.81 9.69 7.09
CA PRO A 131 3.46 9.57 8.40
C PRO A 131 2.63 8.70 9.35
N ILE A 132 3.30 7.87 10.14
CA ILE A 132 2.64 7.00 11.12
C ILE A 132 2.78 7.64 12.50
N ALA A 133 1.68 7.80 13.22
CA ALA A 133 1.70 8.29 14.59
C ALA A 133 1.05 7.28 15.53
N ARG A 134 1.51 7.23 16.79
CA ARG A 134 0.85 6.42 17.81
C ARG A 134 -0.58 6.93 18.08
N PRO A 135 -1.53 6.04 18.41
CA PRO A 135 -2.83 6.45 18.91
C PRO A 135 -2.68 7.39 20.11
N GLY A 136 -3.28 8.58 20.03
CA GLY A 136 -3.19 9.61 21.07
C GLY A 136 -1.95 10.50 21.04
N ALA A 137 -1.05 10.34 20.07
CA ALA A 137 0.04 11.28 19.85
C ALA A 137 -0.50 12.63 19.34
N THR A 138 -0.07 13.73 19.96
CA THR A 138 -0.48 15.09 19.61
C THR A 138 0.56 15.85 18.77
N GLY A 139 1.71 15.24 18.51
CA GLY A 139 2.78 15.80 17.68
C GLY A 139 2.73 15.26 16.23
N GLY A 140 3.14 16.08 15.26
CA GLY A 140 3.23 15.70 13.84
C GLY A 140 4.46 14.86 13.47
N GLY A 141 4.90 13.97 14.37
CA GLY A 141 6.06 13.09 14.16
C GLY A 141 5.72 11.83 13.35
N ASP A 142 6.76 11.16 12.86
CA ASP A 142 6.65 9.83 12.24
C ASP A 142 7.28 8.77 13.17
N ASP A 143 6.42 8.03 13.85
CA ASP A 143 6.71 6.95 14.78
C ASP A 143 6.95 5.59 14.08
N PHE A 144 6.95 5.54 12.75
CA PHE A 144 7.03 4.27 12.01
C PHE A 144 8.25 3.43 12.39
N LEU A 145 9.45 4.02 12.40
CA LEU A 145 10.68 3.29 12.76
C LEU A 145 10.72 2.90 14.23
N PRO A 146 10.43 3.80 15.21
CA PRO A 146 10.32 3.41 16.62
C PRO A 146 9.37 2.23 16.85
N LEU A 147 8.21 2.22 16.19
CA LEU A 147 7.23 1.14 16.30
C LEU A 147 7.79 -0.20 15.78
N LEU A 148 8.49 -0.19 14.64
CA LEU A 148 9.11 -1.39 14.11
C LEU A 148 10.28 -1.90 14.97
N ILE A 149 11.05 -0.99 15.56
CA ILE A 149 12.14 -1.35 16.49
C ILE A 149 11.57 -2.03 17.73
N GLU A 150 10.45 -1.56 18.27
CA GLU A 150 9.74 -2.23 19.36
C GLU A 150 9.25 -3.64 18.98
N GLN A 151 8.95 -3.86 17.70
CA GLN A 151 8.58 -5.16 17.15
C GLN A 151 9.79 -6.03 16.77
N GLY A 152 11.03 -5.60 17.05
CA GLY A 152 12.26 -6.36 16.86
C GLY A 152 12.99 -6.14 15.54
N PHE A 153 12.55 -5.19 14.71
CA PHE A 153 13.36 -4.77 13.55
C PHE A 153 14.62 -4.03 14.03
N MET A 154 15.73 -4.25 13.34
CA MET A 154 17.01 -3.66 13.71
C MET A 154 17.39 -2.50 12.78
N PRO A 155 17.92 -1.37 13.28
CA PRO A 155 18.50 -0.33 12.45
C PRO A 155 19.59 -0.87 11.51
N VAL A 156 19.57 -0.41 10.26
CA VAL A 156 20.52 -0.81 9.22
C VAL A 156 21.43 0.37 8.88
N SER A 157 22.73 0.20 9.09
CA SER A 157 23.75 1.13 8.61
C SER A 157 24.27 0.78 7.22
N GLU A 158 24.24 -0.51 6.85
CA GLU A 158 24.70 -1.02 5.56
C GLU A 158 23.78 -2.15 5.05
N VAL A 159 23.34 -2.05 3.80
CA VAL A 159 22.38 -3.01 3.19
C VAL A 159 23.05 -4.36 2.87
N ASN A 160 24.38 -4.41 2.86
CA ASN A 160 25.17 -5.62 2.58
C ASN A 160 25.33 -6.56 3.78
N THR A 161 24.69 -6.26 4.91
CA THR A 161 24.77 -7.08 6.12
C THR A 161 23.46 -7.83 6.31
N MET A 162 23.56 -9.13 6.62
CA MET A 162 22.39 -9.95 6.89
C MET A 162 21.62 -9.42 8.12
N PRO A 163 20.32 -9.08 7.99
CA PRO A 163 19.50 -8.70 9.13
C PRO A 163 19.29 -9.86 10.11
N HIS A 164 18.97 -9.53 11.36
CA HIS A 164 18.56 -10.51 12.36
C HIS A 164 17.27 -11.24 11.95
N VAL A 165 17.20 -12.54 12.22
CA VAL A 165 16.02 -13.36 11.96
C VAL A 165 14.92 -13.05 12.96
N GLN A 166 13.82 -12.46 12.49
CA GLN A 166 12.70 -12.08 13.33
C GLN A 166 11.69 -13.23 13.42
N HIS A 167 11.72 -13.93 14.56
CA HIS A 167 10.83 -15.05 14.84
C HIS A 167 9.37 -14.59 15.05
N GLY A 168 8.43 -15.45 14.66
CA GLY A 168 6.99 -15.21 14.77
C GLY A 168 6.42 -14.29 13.68
N TRP A 169 7.27 -13.56 12.96
CA TRP A 169 6.92 -12.91 11.71
C TRP A 169 7.12 -13.87 10.54
N SER A 170 6.40 -13.67 9.44
CA SER A 170 6.62 -14.44 8.22
C SER A 170 6.13 -13.71 6.97
N VAL A 171 6.68 -14.08 5.82
CA VAL A 171 6.20 -13.61 4.51
C VAL A 171 5.38 -14.72 3.86
N LEU A 172 4.11 -14.45 3.59
CA LEU A 172 3.20 -15.41 2.96
C LEU A 172 3.32 -15.31 1.43
N LEU A 173 3.90 -16.35 0.85
CA LEU A 173 3.94 -16.60 -0.59
C LEU A 173 3.13 -17.86 -0.87
N ALA A 174 2.07 -17.76 -1.67
CA ALA A 174 1.24 -18.90 -2.06
C ALA A 174 1.04 -18.88 -3.57
N MET A 175 1.05 -20.05 -4.20
CA MET A 175 0.88 -20.18 -5.67
C MET A 175 1.87 -19.30 -6.47
N GLY A 176 3.06 -19.02 -5.92
CA GLY A 176 4.07 -18.16 -6.55
C GLY A 176 3.78 -16.65 -6.51
N GLN A 177 2.75 -16.23 -5.78
CA GLN A 177 2.38 -14.82 -5.57
C GLN A 177 2.59 -14.42 -4.10
N LEU A 178 2.87 -13.14 -3.87
CA LEU A 178 3.01 -12.55 -2.53
C LEU A 178 1.65 -12.10 -2.01
N HIS A 179 1.25 -12.61 -0.85
CA HIS A 179 -0.07 -12.33 -0.26
C HIS A 179 -0.01 -11.40 0.95
N ALA A 180 0.92 -11.63 1.86
CA ALA A 180 0.93 -10.92 3.14
C ALA A 180 2.31 -10.93 3.82
N VAL A 181 2.50 -10.00 4.74
CA VAL A 181 3.49 -10.08 5.81
C VAL A 181 2.71 -10.30 7.11
N LEU A 182 2.97 -11.41 7.76
CA LEU A 182 2.29 -11.83 8.98
C LEU A 182 3.14 -11.44 10.18
N GLN A 183 2.49 -10.92 11.21
CA GLN A 183 3.07 -10.67 12.51
C GLN A 183 2.54 -11.68 13.55
N PRO A 184 3.26 -11.88 14.66
CA PRO A 184 2.78 -12.69 15.76
C PRO A 184 1.41 -12.23 16.25
N GLY A 185 0.51 -13.16 16.53
CA GLY A 185 -0.76 -12.84 17.19
C GLY A 185 -0.55 -12.37 18.63
N ALA A 186 -1.43 -11.49 19.11
CA ALA A 186 -1.40 -11.03 20.50
C ALA A 186 -1.45 -12.24 21.47
N GLY A 187 -0.58 -12.24 22.48
CA GLY A 187 -0.54 -13.30 23.50
C GLY A 187 -0.18 -14.70 22.99
N GLY A 188 0.48 -14.81 21.82
CA GLY A 188 0.82 -16.11 21.21
C GLY A 188 -0.33 -16.74 20.41
N GLY A 189 -1.35 -15.95 20.08
CA GLY A 189 -2.43 -16.36 19.18
C GLY A 189 -1.96 -16.56 17.72
N SER A 190 -2.91 -16.95 16.86
CA SER A 190 -2.64 -17.15 15.43
C SER A 190 -2.03 -15.89 14.80
N PRO A 191 -1.08 -16.04 13.85
CA PRO A 191 -0.51 -14.91 13.12
C PRO A 191 -1.59 -14.07 12.46
N VAL A 192 -1.42 -12.76 12.48
CA VAL A 192 -2.32 -11.79 11.84
C VAL A 192 -1.57 -11.04 10.76
N ALA A 193 -2.27 -10.58 9.71
CA ALA A 193 -1.64 -9.78 8.67
C ALA A 193 -1.23 -8.42 9.23
N TRP A 194 0.07 -8.13 9.22
CA TRP A 194 0.59 -6.77 9.41
C TRP A 194 0.45 -5.97 8.11
N TRP A 195 0.66 -6.64 6.98
CA TRP A 195 0.35 -6.14 5.65
C TRP A 195 -0.31 -7.25 4.83
N GLN A 196 -1.29 -6.89 4.01
CA GLN A 196 -1.94 -7.81 3.08
C GLN A 196 -2.13 -7.14 1.73
N ALA A 197 -1.77 -7.85 0.67
CA ALA A 197 -2.03 -7.43 -0.69
C ALA A 197 -3.55 -7.50 -0.96
N HIS A 198 -4.12 -6.45 -1.54
CA HIS A 198 -5.51 -6.48 -1.98
C HIS A 198 -5.73 -7.53 -3.08
N GLN A 199 -4.72 -7.70 -3.95
CA GLN A 199 -4.62 -8.78 -4.93
C GLN A 199 -3.21 -9.38 -4.81
N PRO A 200 -3.04 -10.72 -4.84
CA PRO A 200 -1.73 -11.34 -4.71
C PRO A 200 -0.72 -10.79 -5.73
N LEU A 201 0.39 -10.24 -5.23
CA LEU A 201 1.37 -9.56 -6.07
C LEU A 201 2.25 -10.58 -6.81
N GLN A 202 2.42 -10.36 -8.11
CA GLN A 202 3.39 -11.12 -8.90
C GLN A 202 4.79 -10.67 -8.52
N VAL A 203 5.66 -11.64 -8.28
CA VAL A 203 7.09 -11.44 -8.02
C VAL A 203 7.89 -11.99 -9.21
N THR A 204 9.09 -11.46 -9.43
CA THR A 204 9.95 -11.95 -10.50
C THR A 204 10.37 -13.40 -10.27
N ASP A 205 10.70 -14.13 -11.33
CA ASP A 205 11.18 -15.52 -11.21
C ASP A 205 12.46 -15.62 -10.38
N GLY A 206 13.35 -14.62 -10.49
CA GLY A 206 14.57 -14.53 -9.69
C GLY A 206 14.25 -14.38 -8.19
N TRP A 207 13.30 -13.50 -7.84
CA TRP A 207 12.83 -13.34 -6.47
C TRP A 207 12.24 -14.63 -5.92
N ARG A 208 11.34 -15.27 -6.67
CA ARG A 208 10.68 -16.53 -6.28
C ARG A 208 11.68 -17.67 -6.09
N THR A 209 12.65 -17.77 -7.00
CA THR A 209 13.72 -18.77 -6.92
C THR A 209 14.56 -18.59 -5.67
N ALA A 210 14.96 -17.34 -5.36
CA ALA A 210 15.74 -17.03 -4.16
C ALA A 210 14.92 -17.31 -2.88
N ALA A 211 13.64 -16.93 -2.84
CA ALA A 211 12.76 -17.20 -1.70
C ALA A 211 12.57 -18.69 -1.44
N ASN A 212 12.32 -19.48 -2.48
CA ASN A 212 12.18 -20.93 -2.34
C ASN A 212 13.50 -21.63 -1.97
N LYS A 213 14.64 -21.12 -2.45
CA LYS A 213 15.97 -21.65 -2.08
C LYS A 213 16.33 -21.35 -0.62
N LEU A 214 16.13 -20.10 -0.20
CA LEU A 214 16.60 -19.61 1.10
C LEU A 214 15.57 -19.79 2.22
N GLN A 215 14.30 -20.03 1.88
CA GLN A 215 13.17 -20.12 2.82
C GLN A 215 13.07 -18.89 3.75
N GLN A 216 13.54 -17.75 3.26
CA GLN A 216 13.65 -16.50 4.00
C GLN A 216 13.53 -15.31 3.06
N VAL A 217 12.94 -14.23 3.55
CA VAL A 217 12.78 -12.94 2.85
C VAL A 217 13.30 -11.83 3.75
N LEU A 218 14.09 -10.93 3.19
CA LEU A 218 14.56 -9.74 3.90
C LEU A 218 13.49 -8.65 3.81
N VAL A 219 13.09 -8.07 4.93
CA VAL A 219 12.12 -6.98 4.95
C VAL A 219 12.83 -5.74 5.43
N PHE A 220 12.97 -4.76 4.55
CA PHE A 220 13.46 -3.42 4.83
C PHE A 220 12.29 -2.46 4.98
N ALA A 221 12.35 -1.56 5.95
CA ALA A 221 11.30 -0.58 6.18
C ALA A 221 11.88 0.81 6.43
N ALA A 222 11.22 1.82 5.85
CA ALA A 222 11.63 3.22 5.93
C ALA A 222 10.41 4.15 6.09
N PRO A 223 10.57 5.36 6.68
CA PRO A 223 9.51 6.36 6.76
C PRO A 223 9.01 6.80 5.39
N VAL A 224 7.81 7.39 5.35
CA VAL A 224 7.24 7.95 4.11
C VAL A 224 8.20 8.95 3.46
N GLY A 225 8.27 8.93 2.14
CA GLY A 225 9.13 9.78 1.33
C GLY A 225 10.62 9.39 1.36
N THR A 226 10.98 8.22 1.91
CA THR A 226 12.40 7.82 2.05
C THR A 226 12.91 7.04 0.85
N ILE A 227 12.16 6.02 0.40
CA ILE A 227 12.58 5.17 -0.72
C ILE A 227 11.87 5.64 -2.00
N GLY A 228 10.57 5.88 -1.93
CA GLY A 228 9.74 6.26 -3.08
C GLY A 228 9.57 5.11 -4.08
N ARG A 229 9.00 5.42 -5.24
CA ARG A 229 8.83 4.44 -6.33
C ARG A 229 10.15 4.26 -7.07
N GLN A 230 10.62 3.02 -7.12
CA GLN A 230 11.87 2.67 -7.81
C GLN A 230 11.56 1.79 -9.02
N PRO A 231 11.76 2.29 -10.26
CA PRO A 231 11.39 1.57 -11.47
C PRO A 231 12.37 0.44 -11.82
N ARG A 232 13.53 0.39 -11.16
CA ARG A 232 14.59 -0.60 -11.40
C ARG A 232 15.23 -1.04 -10.08
N GLU A 233 15.77 -2.26 -10.07
CA GLU A 233 16.39 -2.85 -8.88
C GLU A 233 17.67 -2.13 -8.45
N ASP A 234 18.46 -1.60 -9.38
CA ASP A 234 19.67 -0.84 -9.07
C ASP A 234 19.35 0.49 -8.38
N LEU A 235 18.29 1.17 -8.82
CA LEU A 235 17.80 2.41 -8.17
C LEU A 235 17.19 2.13 -6.80
N LEU A 236 16.51 0.98 -6.64
CA LEU A 236 16.04 0.50 -5.34
C LEU A 236 17.21 0.28 -4.38
N ARG A 237 18.28 -0.35 -4.88
CA ARG A 237 19.49 -0.57 -4.10
C ARG A 237 20.12 0.73 -3.62
N GLU A 238 20.31 1.70 -4.52
CA GLU A 238 20.86 3.01 -4.14
C GLU A 238 19.98 3.76 -3.14
N ALA A 239 18.65 3.64 -3.26
CA ALA A 239 17.72 4.26 -2.33
C ALA A 239 17.83 3.66 -0.92
N LEU A 240 17.97 2.34 -0.82
CA LEU A 240 18.22 1.65 0.44
C LEU A 240 19.57 2.07 1.05
N ASP A 241 20.65 2.14 0.25
CA ASP A 241 21.96 2.58 0.75
C ASP A 241 21.91 4.02 1.30
N ARG A 242 21.22 4.93 0.60
CA ARG A 242 20.99 6.31 1.09
C ARG A 242 20.16 6.33 2.38
N ALA A 243 19.12 5.51 2.48
CA ALA A 243 18.28 5.43 3.67
C ALA A 243 19.06 4.89 4.88
N ALA A 244 19.88 3.86 4.67
CA ALA A 244 20.74 3.27 5.69
C ALA A 244 21.79 4.27 6.20
N ALA A 245 22.48 4.97 5.28
CA ALA A 245 23.44 6.02 5.63
C ALA A 245 22.82 7.18 6.39
N ALA A 246 21.54 7.48 6.14
CA ALA A 246 20.78 8.50 6.87
C ALA A 246 20.19 8.00 8.21
N GLY A 247 20.39 6.73 8.59
CA GLY A 247 19.80 6.13 9.78
C GLY A 247 18.26 6.01 9.71
N ARG A 248 17.70 5.98 8.50
CA ARG A 248 16.24 5.93 8.24
C ARG A 248 15.80 4.57 7.69
N LEU A 249 16.53 3.51 8.01
CA LEU A 249 16.25 2.16 7.54
C LEU A 249 16.33 1.18 8.71
N VAL A 250 15.31 0.33 8.83
CA VAL A 250 15.33 -0.85 9.69
C VAL A 250 15.10 -2.10 8.85
N ALA A 251 15.58 -3.24 9.31
CA ALA A 251 15.36 -4.50 8.64
C ALA A 251 15.19 -5.68 9.57
N ALA A 252 14.57 -6.72 9.03
CA ALA A 252 14.44 -8.03 9.64
C ALA A 252 14.51 -9.11 8.55
N ALA A 253 15.06 -10.26 8.88
CA ALA A 253 14.97 -11.46 8.07
C ALA A 253 13.75 -12.27 8.55
N MET A 254 12.81 -12.59 7.65
CA MET A 254 11.58 -13.30 7.99
C MET A 254 11.50 -14.64 7.28
N PRO A 255 11.06 -15.72 7.95
CA PRO A 255 10.82 -17.00 7.31
C PRO A 255 9.72 -16.90 6.25
N LEU A 256 9.84 -17.69 5.19
CA LEU A 256 8.81 -17.85 4.17
C LEU A 256 7.72 -18.79 4.69
N ALA A 257 6.45 -18.45 4.41
CA ALA A 257 5.30 -19.30 4.69
C ALA A 257 4.46 -19.50 3.41
N GLY A 258 3.78 -20.65 3.29
CA GLY A 258 2.78 -20.89 2.24
C GLY A 258 3.26 -21.56 0.94
N THR A 259 4.46 -22.14 0.92
CA THR A 259 5.05 -22.82 -0.26
C THR A 259 4.32 -24.09 -0.66
#